data_AF-A0A225VCL5-F1
#
_entry.id   AF-A0A225VCL5-F1
#
_cell.length_a   1.000
_cell.length_b   1.000
_cell.length_c   1.000
_cell.angle_alpha   90.00
_cell.angle_beta   90.00
_cell.angle_gamma   90.00
#
_symmetry.space_group_name_H-M   'P 1'
#
loop_
_entity.id
_entity.type
_entity.pdbx_description
1 polymer ?
#
loop_
_entity_poly.entity_id
_entity_poly.type
_entity_poly.pdbx_seq_one_letter_code
_entity_poly.pdbx_strand_id
1 'polypeptide(L)'
;MRQQAAQWADVYGEDELVPFLSDRRITPCLEGSYMVPYLGPTKRDGFIHPWHHVDIPGRQCTCGGWEDFEFPCVHAVSAAIAEGSRIDSLYDKDRLSIRHFTASYTQRFVPLPVDGKLYIDTSLKLPALQIKPQEKGKRGLKPWSKPKNKRRKPKGRKT
;
A
#
# COMPACT_ATOMS: atom_id res chain seq x y z
N MET A 1 7.38 7.64 -8.05
CA MET A 1 7.80 7.28 -6.68
C MET A 1 9.25 6.81 -6.57
N ARG A 2 9.79 5.93 -7.44
CA ARG A 2 11.20 5.47 -7.34
C ARG A 2 12.28 6.55 -7.47
N GLN A 3 12.03 7.62 -8.25
CA GLN A 3 13.04 8.65 -8.51
C GLN A 3 13.29 9.58 -7.31
N GLN A 4 12.33 9.75 -6.40
CA GLN A 4 12.50 10.63 -5.23
C GLN A 4 13.28 9.95 -4.09
N ALA A 5 13.23 8.62 -3.98
CA ALA A 5 13.93 7.89 -2.92
C ALA A 5 15.45 7.81 -3.17
N ALA A 6 15.87 7.64 -4.43
CA ALA A 6 17.29 7.55 -4.79
C ALA A 6 18.04 8.88 -4.56
N GLN A 7 17.35 10.01 -4.76
CA GLN A 7 17.92 11.33 -4.55
C GLN A 7 18.05 11.71 -3.07
N TRP A 8 17.43 10.94 -2.17
CA TRP A 8 17.41 11.18 -0.72
C TRP A 8 18.65 10.62 -0.02
N ALA A 9 19.03 9.37 -0.34
CA ALA A 9 20.18 8.70 0.24
C ALA A 9 21.50 9.46 -0.01
N ASP A 10 21.61 10.12 -1.17
CA ASP A 10 22.77 10.95 -1.52
C ASP A 10 22.91 12.23 -0.66
N VAL A 11 21.82 12.72 -0.05
CA VAL A 11 21.81 14.03 0.64
C VAL A 11 21.82 13.89 2.16
N TYR A 12 21.19 12.85 2.70
CA TYR A 12 20.92 12.69 4.14
C TYR A 12 21.59 11.43 4.74
N GLY A 13 22.20 10.59 3.89
CA GLY A 13 22.79 9.31 4.31
C GLY A 13 21.77 8.18 4.41
N GLU A 14 22.23 6.95 4.22
CA GLU A 14 21.38 5.73 4.19
C GLU A 14 20.66 5.47 5.52
N ASP A 15 21.26 5.91 6.64
CA ASP A 15 20.75 5.66 7.99
C ASP A 15 19.73 6.71 8.47
N GLU A 16 19.56 7.81 7.73
CA GLU A 16 18.71 8.92 8.16
C GLU A 16 17.26 8.73 7.66
N LEU A 17 16.32 8.76 8.61
CA LEU A 17 14.90 8.59 8.30
C LEU A 17 14.39 9.74 7.42
N VAL A 18 13.60 9.39 6.39
CA VAL A 18 12.94 10.32 5.48
C VAL A 18 12.22 11.41 6.28
N PRO A 19 12.32 12.71 5.92
CA PRO A 19 12.07 13.82 6.83
C PRO A 19 10.58 13.98 7.14
N PHE A 20 9.72 13.25 6.41
CA PHE A 20 8.33 13.09 6.77
C PHE A 20 8.17 12.52 8.18
N LEU A 21 9.18 11.82 8.74
CA LEU A 21 9.20 11.24 10.08
C LEU A 21 9.78 12.18 11.15
N SER A 22 10.57 13.19 10.80
CA SER A 22 11.36 13.99 11.75
C SER A 22 10.63 15.25 12.25
N ASP A 23 9.79 15.90 11.43
CA ASP A 23 9.04 17.09 11.85
C ASP A 23 7.61 16.73 12.27
N ARG A 24 7.43 16.34 13.54
CA ARG A 24 6.13 15.87 14.01
C ARG A 24 5.71 16.45 15.34
N ARG A 25 4.56 17.12 15.31
CA ARG A 25 3.74 17.47 16.47
C ARG A 25 3.14 16.18 17.05
N ILE A 26 3.94 15.36 17.70
CA ILE A 26 3.49 14.20 18.46
C ILE A 26 3.29 14.64 19.89
N THR A 27 2.09 14.41 20.41
CA THR A 27 1.78 14.74 21.80
C THR A 27 1.83 13.44 22.62
N PRO A 28 2.75 13.32 23.60
CA PRO A 28 2.73 12.19 24.52
C PRO A 28 1.48 12.25 25.39
N CYS A 29 0.91 11.08 25.65
CA CYS A 29 -0.22 10.85 26.53
C CYS A 29 0.23 9.99 27.74
N LEU A 30 -0.70 9.32 28.43
CA LEU A 30 -0.39 8.45 29.56
C LEU A 30 0.11 7.07 29.10
N GLU A 31 0.93 6.42 29.92
CA GLU A 31 1.27 4.99 29.78
C GLU A 31 1.91 4.59 28.43
N GLY A 32 2.71 5.45 27.80
CA GLY A 32 3.36 5.13 26.52
C GLY A 32 2.41 5.22 25.31
N SER A 33 1.30 5.93 25.47
CA SER A 33 0.42 6.32 24.36
C SER A 33 0.75 7.70 23.81
N TYR A 34 0.41 7.92 22.54
CA TYR A 34 0.77 9.12 21.77
C TYR A 34 -0.36 9.54 20.84
N MET A 35 -0.58 10.84 20.72
CA MET A 35 -1.42 11.42 19.69
C MET A 35 -0.55 11.81 18.50
N VAL A 36 -0.78 11.13 17.37
CA VAL A 36 -0.01 11.31 16.14
C VAL A 36 -0.93 11.87 15.05
N PRO A 37 -0.55 12.94 14.35
CA PRO A 37 -1.36 13.48 13.27
C PRO A 37 -1.54 12.46 12.13
N TYR A 38 -2.60 12.63 11.34
CA TYR A 38 -2.91 11.80 10.18
C TYR A 38 -1.80 11.88 9.13
N LEU A 39 -1.29 10.71 8.69
CA LEU A 39 -0.09 10.61 7.83
C LEU A 39 -0.30 9.75 6.58
N GLY A 40 -1.53 9.33 6.27
CA GLY A 40 -1.78 8.48 5.10
C GLY A 40 -3.21 7.96 5.01
N PRO A 41 -3.60 7.38 3.86
CA PRO A 41 -4.98 6.96 3.57
C PRO A 41 -5.53 5.95 4.59
N THR A 42 -6.67 6.28 5.21
CA THR A 42 -7.41 5.38 6.10
C THR A 42 -8.24 4.34 5.33
N LYS A 43 -8.30 3.10 5.83
CA LYS A 43 -9.10 2.00 5.27
C LYS A 43 -10.53 1.93 5.83
N ARG A 44 -10.83 2.61 6.93
CA ARG A 44 -12.17 2.61 7.56
C ARG A 44 -13.02 3.76 6.98
N ASP A 45 -14.18 3.42 6.43
CA ASP A 45 -15.16 4.41 5.96
C ASP A 45 -15.83 5.08 7.17
N GLY A 46 -15.66 6.40 7.29
CA GLY A 46 -16.14 7.20 8.41
C GLY A 46 -15.21 8.36 8.73
N PHE A 47 -15.75 9.38 9.39
CA PHE A 47 -15.10 10.66 9.72
C PHE A 47 -13.60 10.51 10.03
N ILE A 48 -12.76 11.07 9.15
CA ILE A 48 -11.29 11.03 9.29
C ILE A 48 -10.92 11.99 10.41
N HIS A 49 -10.70 11.47 11.61
CA HIS A 49 -10.16 12.28 12.68
C HIS A 49 -8.71 12.68 12.32
N PRO A 50 -8.33 13.97 12.39
CA PRO A 50 -6.99 14.42 11.99
C PRO A 50 -5.85 13.86 12.85
N TRP A 51 -6.19 13.19 13.95
CA TRP A 51 -5.29 12.67 14.95
C TRP A 51 -5.63 11.22 15.24
N HIS A 52 -4.60 10.39 15.32
CA HIS A 52 -4.68 9.00 15.73
C HIS A 52 -4.05 8.83 17.10
N HIS A 53 -4.75 8.08 17.95
CA HIS A 53 -4.20 7.60 19.21
C HIS A 53 -3.41 6.33 18.91
N VAL A 54 -2.16 6.30 19.34
CA VAL A 54 -1.24 5.17 19.22
C VAL A 54 -0.91 4.73 20.63
N ASP A 55 -1.15 3.46 20.94
CA ASP A 55 -0.73 2.82 22.19
C ASP A 55 0.40 1.85 21.87
N ILE A 56 1.64 2.21 22.25
CA ILE A 56 2.83 1.41 21.94
C ILE A 56 2.83 0.11 22.77
N PRO A 57 2.65 0.13 24.11
CA PRO A 57 2.53 -1.11 24.90
C PRO A 57 1.39 -2.02 24.45
N GLY A 58 0.24 -1.45 24.13
CA GLY A 58 -0.93 -2.19 23.65
C GLY A 58 -0.84 -2.65 22.20
N ARG A 59 0.17 -2.20 21.43
CA ARG A 59 0.32 -2.43 19.98
C ARG A 59 -0.94 -2.07 19.19
N GLN A 60 -1.54 -0.94 19.54
CA GLN A 60 -2.82 -0.49 19.00
C GLN A 60 -2.71 0.89 18.35
N CYS A 61 -3.52 1.12 17.33
CA CYS A 61 -3.63 2.42 16.71
C CYS A 61 -5.04 2.62 16.15
N THR A 62 -5.64 3.78 16.39
CA THR A 62 -7.01 4.07 15.92
C THR A 62 -7.16 4.05 14.40
N CYS A 63 -6.05 4.03 13.64
CA CYS A 63 -6.10 3.79 12.20
C CYS A 63 -6.45 2.35 11.82
N GLY A 64 -6.43 1.40 12.78
CA GLY A 64 -6.68 -0.03 12.61
C GLY A 64 -5.52 -0.82 12.02
N GLY A 65 -4.52 -0.14 11.45
CA GLY A 65 -3.44 -0.81 10.72
C GLY A 65 -2.57 -1.71 11.59
N TRP A 66 -2.39 -1.40 12.87
CA TRP A 66 -1.59 -2.25 13.76
C TRP A 66 -2.34 -3.51 14.14
N GLU A 67 -3.62 -3.40 14.51
CA GLU A 67 -4.44 -4.56 14.87
C GLU A 67 -4.68 -5.49 13.67
N ASP A 68 -5.02 -4.93 12.50
CA ASP A 68 -5.44 -5.69 11.32
C ASP A 68 -4.29 -6.48 10.69
N PHE A 69 -3.08 -5.92 10.72
CA PHE A 69 -1.90 -6.52 10.09
C PHE A 69 -0.92 -7.11 11.10
N GLU A 70 -1.10 -6.85 12.40
CA GLU A 70 -0.13 -7.14 13.47
C GLU A 70 1.27 -6.57 13.18
N PHE A 71 1.33 -5.54 12.33
CA PHE A 71 2.54 -4.82 11.95
C PHE A 71 2.40 -3.34 12.32
N PRO A 72 3.45 -2.69 12.85
CA PRO A 72 3.36 -1.29 13.23
C PRO A 72 3.03 -0.42 12.02
N CYS A 73 1.96 0.38 12.16
CA CYS A 73 1.57 1.34 11.14
C CYS A 73 2.54 2.55 11.13
N VAL A 74 2.39 3.43 10.13
CA VAL A 74 3.23 4.64 10.05
C VAL A 74 3.11 5.50 11.31
N HIS A 75 1.93 5.56 11.93
CA HIS A 75 1.73 6.31 13.18
C HIS A 75 2.52 5.69 14.35
N ALA A 76 2.50 4.36 14.45
CA ALA A 76 3.23 3.59 15.46
C ALA A 76 4.74 3.80 15.39
N VAL A 77 5.31 3.66 14.18
CA VAL A 77 6.75 3.89 13.94
C VAL A 77 7.15 5.28 14.38
N SER A 78 6.27 6.25 14.20
CA SER A 78 6.56 7.65 14.45
C SER A 78 6.44 8.02 15.92
N ALA A 79 5.46 7.46 16.61
CA ALA A 79 5.37 7.51 18.06
C ALA A 79 6.62 6.91 18.70
N ALA A 80 7.09 5.76 18.21
CA ALA A 80 8.30 5.11 18.71
C ALA A 80 9.57 5.92 18.49
N ILE A 81 9.72 6.56 17.31
CA ILE A 81 10.83 7.47 17.05
C ILE A 81 10.79 8.66 18.02
N ALA A 82 9.61 9.23 18.28
CA ALA A 82 9.44 10.32 19.23
C ALA A 82 9.72 9.89 20.69
N GLU A 83 9.42 8.65 21.05
CA GLU A 83 9.78 8.05 22.33
C GLU A 83 11.29 7.77 22.46
N GLY A 84 12.01 7.64 21.33
CA GLY A 84 13.38 7.14 21.30
C GLY A 84 13.46 5.61 21.43
N SER A 85 12.33 4.92 21.25
CA SER A 85 12.25 3.47 21.23
C SER A 85 12.88 2.90 19.97
N ARG A 86 13.60 1.78 20.10
CA ARG A 86 14.13 1.05 18.95
C ARG A 86 12.97 0.50 18.15
N ILE A 87 12.97 0.70 16.82
CA ILE A 87 11.91 0.20 15.93
C ILE A 87 11.69 -1.32 16.09
N ASP A 88 12.75 -2.09 16.38
CA ASP A 88 12.69 -3.54 16.65
C ASP A 88 11.76 -3.93 17.81
N SER A 89 11.48 -3.04 18.76
CA SER A 89 10.58 -3.32 19.90
C SER A 89 9.10 -3.35 19.49
N LEU A 90 8.76 -2.71 18.37
CA LEU A 90 7.39 -2.63 17.86
C LEU A 90 6.91 -3.93 17.24
N TYR A 91 7.84 -4.80 16.85
CA TYR A 91 7.53 -6.04 16.17
C TYR A 91 7.45 -7.22 17.13
N ASP A 92 6.59 -8.17 16.78
CA ASP A 92 6.55 -9.45 17.45
C ASP A 92 7.70 -10.34 16.96
N LYS A 93 8.75 -10.48 17.80
CA LYS A 93 9.93 -11.29 17.47
C LYS A 93 9.61 -12.76 17.30
N ASP A 94 8.61 -13.28 18.00
CA ASP A 94 8.24 -14.69 17.90
C ASP A 94 7.54 -14.97 16.58
N ARG A 95 6.61 -14.10 16.16
CA ARG A 95 5.94 -14.22 14.85
C ARG A 95 6.86 -13.95 13.67
N LEU A 96 7.77 -12.99 13.78
CA LEU A 96 8.75 -12.71 12.73
C LEU A 96 9.96 -13.64 12.76
N SER A 97 9.98 -14.62 13.67
CA SER A 97 11.05 -15.60 13.72
C SER A 97 11.03 -16.51 12.49
N ILE A 98 12.21 -16.88 12.00
CA ILE A 98 12.39 -17.90 10.96
C ILE A 98 11.67 -19.20 11.37
N ARG A 99 11.66 -19.51 12.68
CA ARG A 99 10.96 -20.67 13.22
C ARG A 99 9.45 -20.61 12.94
N HIS A 100 8.81 -19.47 13.20
CA HIS A 100 7.38 -19.28 12.93
C HIS A 100 7.08 -19.37 11.43
N PHE A 101 7.88 -18.71 10.59
CA PHE A 101 7.73 -18.83 9.14
C PHE A 101 7.90 -20.27 8.67
N THR A 102 8.93 -20.98 9.11
CA THR A 102 9.16 -22.38 8.75
C THR A 102 7.98 -23.26 9.17
N ALA A 103 7.45 -23.06 10.39
CA ALA A 103 6.28 -23.79 10.88
C ALA A 103 5.05 -23.59 9.96
N SER A 104 4.83 -22.37 9.44
CA SER A 104 3.72 -22.10 8.52
C SER A 104 3.82 -22.88 7.18
N TYR A 105 5.04 -23.23 6.75
CA TYR A 105 5.26 -24.07 5.57
C TYR A 105 5.27 -25.58 5.86
N THR A 106 5.41 -25.99 7.12
CA THR A 106 5.36 -27.43 7.48
C THR A 106 3.96 -28.03 7.47
N GLN A 107 2.92 -27.18 7.45
CA GLN A 107 1.54 -27.63 7.34
C GLN A 107 1.36 -28.37 6.02
N ARG A 108 1.15 -29.70 6.08
CA ARG A 108 0.81 -30.47 4.89
C ARG A 108 -0.55 -30.00 4.38
N PHE A 109 -0.54 -29.30 3.24
CA PHE A 109 -1.76 -29.05 2.50
C PHE A 109 -2.24 -30.38 1.93
N VAL A 110 -3.38 -30.87 2.44
CA VAL A 110 -4.05 -32.09 1.95
C VAL A 110 -5.28 -31.63 1.16
N PRO A 111 -5.13 -31.27 -0.12
CA PRO A 111 -6.20 -30.63 -0.91
C PRO A 111 -7.45 -31.51 -1.07
N LEU A 112 -7.30 -32.82 -0.93
CA LEU A 112 -8.36 -33.79 -1.13
C LEU A 112 -8.27 -34.86 -0.04
N PRO A 113 -9.40 -35.25 0.58
CA PRO A 113 -9.43 -36.44 1.41
C PRO A 113 -8.93 -37.62 0.57
N VAL A 114 -7.85 -38.28 1.00
CA VAL A 114 -7.24 -39.40 0.27
C VAL A 114 -8.24 -40.57 0.11
N ASP A 115 -9.16 -40.68 1.06
CA ASP A 115 -10.20 -41.72 1.09
C ASP A 115 -11.60 -41.22 0.64
N GLY A 116 -11.69 -39.97 0.19
CA GLY A 116 -12.96 -39.36 -0.20
C GLY A 116 -13.39 -39.75 -1.61
N LYS A 117 -14.55 -40.40 -1.76
CA LYS A 117 -15.19 -40.57 -3.07
C LYS A 117 -15.70 -39.21 -3.56
N LEU A 118 -15.11 -38.70 -4.64
CA LEU A 118 -15.61 -37.52 -5.33
C LEU A 118 -16.85 -37.91 -6.15
N TYR A 119 -17.97 -37.24 -5.91
CA TYR A 119 -19.18 -37.39 -6.71
C TYR A 119 -19.31 -36.18 -7.62
N ILE A 120 -19.46 -36.43 -8.93
CA ILE A 120 -19.74 -35.37 -9.89
C ILE A 120 -21.21 -35.00 -9.74
N ASP A 121 -21.48 -33.80 -9.24
CA ASP A 121 -22.84 -33.28 -9.19
C ASP A 121 -23.24 -32.75 -10.58
N THR A 122 -23.99 -33.57 -11.33
CA THR A 122 -24.58 -33.19 -12.63
C THR A 122 -25.77 -32.25 -12.49
N SER A 123 -26.29 -32.02 -11.28
CA SER A 123 -27.40 -31.10 -11.03
C SER A 123 -26.94 -29.65 -10.82
N LEU A 124 -25.64 -29.44 -10.57
CA LEU A 124 -25.05 -28.13 -10.35
C LEU A 124 -25.10 -27.28 -11.62
N LYS A 125 -26.08 -26.38 -11.69
CA LYS A 125 -26.15 -25.35 -12.74
C LYS A 125 -25.18 -24.24 -12.36
N LEU A 126 -23.99 -24.25 -12.96
CA LEU A 126 -23.08 -23.11 -12.84
C LEU A 126 -23.75 -21.88 -13.45
N PRO A 127 -23.80 -20.74 -12.74
CA PRO A 127 -24.26 -19.50 -13.34
C PRO A 127 -23.37 -19.20 -14.55
N ALA A 128 -24.01 -18.81 -15.66
CA ALA A 128 -23.28 -18.45 -16.87
C ALA A 128 -22.25 -17.37 -16.51
N LEU A 129 -20.97 -17.69 -16.69
CA LEU A 129 -19.89 -16.73 -16.53
C LEU A 129 -20.18 -15.56 -17.46
N GLN A 130 -20.56 -14.42 -16.89
CA GLN A 130 -20.68 -13.18 -17.63
C GLN A 130 -19.26 -12.68 -17.92
N ILE A 131 -18.63 -13.28 -18.92
CA ILE A 131 -17.41 -12.74 -19.51
C ILE A 131 -17.82 -11.41 -20.13
N LYS A 132 -17.52 -10.31 -19.43
CA LYS A 132 -17.68 -8.98 -20.03
C LYS A 132 -16.84 -8.99 -21.31
N PRO A 133 -17.43 -8.60 -22.46
CA PRO A 133 -16.67 -8.44 -23.68
C PRO A 133 -15.43 -7.61 -23.35
N GLN A 134 -14.25 -8.10 -23.73
CA GLN A 134 -13.04 -7.33 -23.60
C GLN A 134 -13.30 -5.98 -24.25
N GLU A 135 -13.30 -4.91 -23.46
CA GLU A 135 -13.33 -3.57 -24.01
C GLU A 135 -12.08 -3.46 -24.89
N LYS A 136 -12.27 -3.55 -26.20
CA LYS A 136 -11.32 -3.02 -27.16
C LYS A 136 -11.25 -1.54 -26.79
N GLY A 137 -10.28 -1.19 -25.95
CA GLY A 137 -10.04 0.19 -25.57
C GLY A 137 -9.97 1.03 -26.83
N LYS A 138 -10.22 2.33 -26.70
CA LYS A 138 -10.10 3.33 -27.77
C LYS A 138 -8.64 3.50 -28.23
N ARG A 139 -7.91 2.40 -28.46
CA ARG A 139 -6.58 2.37 -29.05
C ARG A 139 -6.75 2.33 -30.55
N GLY A 140 -7.14 3.50 -31.00
CA GLY A 140 -7.23 3.96 -32.36
C GLY A 140 -7.41 5.47 -32.25
N LEU A 141 -6.42 6.16 -31.66
CA LEU A 141 -6.17 7.54 -32.06
C LEU A 141 -6.11 7.46 -33.58
N LYS A 142 -7.14 7.97 -34.26
CA LYS A 142 -7.14 8.07 -35.71
C LYS A 142 -5.79 8.68 -36.09
N PRO A 143 -5.07 8.15 -37.09
CA PRO A 143 -3.86 8.79 -37.59
C PRO A 143 -4.20 10.25 -37.80
N TRP A 144 -3.46 11.11 -37.11
CA TRP A 144 -3.62 12.56 -37.13
C TRP A 144 -3.92 13.02 -38.54
N SER A 145 -4.90 13.93 -38.71
CA SER A 145 -5.17 14.51 -40.01
C SER A 145 -3.87 15.11 -40.54
N LYS A 146 -3.42 14.62 -41.70
CA LYS A 146 -2.18 15.10 -42.32
C LYS A 146 -2.24 16.64 -42.38
N PRO A 147 -1.23 17.36 -41.88
CA PRO A 147 -1.21 18.81 -41.97
C PRO A 147 -1.35 19.21 -43.44
N LYS A 148 -2.42 19.95 -43.77
CA LYS A 148 -2.60 20.53 -45.11
C LYS A 148 -1.47 21.53 -45.33
N ASN A 149 -0.47 21.16 -46.12
CA ASN A 149 0.53 22.10 -46.61
C ASN A 149 -0.19 23.21 -47.37
N LYS A 150 -0.25 24.42 -46.79
CA LYS A 150 -0.65 25.63 -47.52
C LYS A 150 0.42 25.89 -48.58
N ARG A 151 0.14 25.49 -49.81
CA ARG A 151 0.96 25.85 -50.98
C ARG A 151 1.00 27.38 -51.04
N ARG A 152 2.18 27.98 -50.87
CA ARG A 152 2.41 29.41 -51.08
C ARG A 152 2.03 29.73 -52.52
N LYS A 153 1.09 30.64 -52.73
CA LYS A 153 0.81 31.17 -54.07
C LYS A 153 2.09 31.86 -54.59
N PRO A 154 2.51 31.62 -55.84
CA PRO A 154 3.60 32.37 -56.43
C PRO A 154 3.25 33.86 -56.42
N LYS A 155 4.17 34.71 -55.98
CA LYS A 155 4.05 36.16 -56.08
C LYS A 155 3.89 36.49 -57.57
N GLY A 156 2.74 37.06 -57.93
CA GLY A 156 2.52 37.63 -59.25
C GLY A 156 3.64 38.60 -59.57
N ARG A 157 4.26 38.41 -60.73
CA ARG A 157 5.23 39.33 -61.31
C ARG A 157 4.43 40.56 -61.74
N LYS A 158 4.74 41.72 -61.15
CA LYS A 158 4.25 43.01 -61.65
C LYS A 158 4.92 43.25 -63.01
N THR A 159 4.11 43.46 -64.02
CA THR A 159 4.42 44.22 -65.24
C THR A 159 3.30 45.21 -65.42
#